data_AF-A0A075MM72-F1
#
_entry.id   AF-A0A075MM72-F1
#
_cell.length_a   1.000
_cell.length_b   1.000
_cell.length_c   1.000
_cell.angle_alpha   90.00
_cell.angle_beta   90.00
_cell.angle_gamma   90.00
#
_symmetry.space_group_name_H-M   'P 1'
#
loop_
_entity.id
_entity.type
_entity.pdbx_description
1 polymer ?
#
loop_
_entity_poly.entity_id
_entity_poly.type
_entity_poly.pdbx_seq_one_letter_code
_entity_poly.pdbx_strand_id
1 'polypeptide(L)'
;MDSGFCYIKPLRNSLDDFPILSSKRCRENHYKNIETTILVDLNILAEMSRVIENKVAYHTSYLALLVKSLNELEYIFLSSGLALMEANEEYKIKMHKNFNLFLTKYLPRFYDAHNTVDDVAELKNSQNFTNLNSQEKFHYVIPYLSLLKINFINKQFKELPSFARFKKYITYMAFEANNISALETEIANSLFSIIQLLRTITHN
;
A
#
# COMPACT_ATOMS: atom_id res chain seq x y z
N MET A 1 -7.08 -5.50 29.45
CA MET A 1 -7.28 -6.21 28.17
C MET A 1 -6.73 -5.29 27.09
N ASP A 2 -5.46 -5.49 26.72
CA ASP A 2 -4.86 -4.69 25.65
C ASP A 2 -5.17 -5.34 24.32
N SER A 3 -6.16 -4.77 23.61
CA SER A 3 -6.42 -5.03 22.20
C SER A 3 -5.29 -4.42 21.35
N GLY A 4 -4.08 -4.96 21.48
CA GLY A 4 -2.92 -4.54 20.72
C GLY A 4 -3.02 -5.04 19.29
N PHE A 5 -3.50 -4.18 18.39
CA PHE A 5 -3.22 -4.31 16.96
C PHE A 5 -1.70 -4.34 16.78
N CYS A 6 -1.15 -5.44 16.26
CA CYS A 6 0.26 -5.45 15.85
C CYS A 6 0.31 -4.87 14.45
N TYR A 7 0.71 -3.61 14.34
CA TYR A 7 1.05 -3.00 13.08
C TYR A 7 2.29 -3.70 12.53
N ILE A 8 2.24 -4.17 11.28
CA ILE A 8 3.45 -4.51 10.52
C ILE A 8 4.12 -3.18 10.21
N LYS A 9 4.90 -2.66 11.16
CA LYS A 9 5.76 -1.50 10.92
C LYS A 9 7.11 -2.04 10.48
N PRO A 10 7.70 -1.53 9.39
CA PRO A 10 9.08 -1.85 9.05
C PRO A 10 9.96 -1.55 10.27
N LEU A 11 10.73 -2.55 10.70
CA LEU A 11 11.69 -2.43 11.78
C LEU A 11 12.81 -1.48 11.30
N ARG A 12 13.03 -0.38 12.01
CA ARG A 12 14.03 0.63 11.66
C ARG A 12 15.24 0.43 12.58
N ASN A 13 16.44 0.37 12.01
CA ASN A 13 17.66 0.22 12.78
C ASN A 13 18.21 1.58 13.23
N SER A 14 18.00 2.64 12.44
CA SER A 14 18.34 4.02 12.84
C SER A 14 17.35 5.06 12.30
N LEU A 15 17.39 6.28 12.88
CA LEU A 15 16.71 7.47 12.32
C LEU A 15 17.42 8.00 11.06
N ASP A 16 18.69 7.66 10.88
CA ASP A 16 19.54 8.08 9.77
C ASP A 16 19.32 7.24 8.50
N ASP A 17 18.64 6.10 8.62
CA ASP A 17 18.27 5.24 7.48
C ASP A 17 17.17 5.88 6.61
N PHE A 18 16.66 7.06 6.98
CA PHE A 18 15.69 7.78 6.16
C PHE A 18 16.36 8.37 4.93
N PRO A 19 15.91 8.02 3.71
CA PRO A 19 16.26 8.82 2.56
C PRO A 19 15.64 10.21 2.74
N ILE A 20 16.46 11.18 3.15
CA ILE A 20 16.04 12.58 3.25
C ILE A 20 15.74 13.07 1.84
N LEU A 21 14.48 13.41 1.61
CA LEU A 21 14.06 14.12 0.41
C LEU A 21 14.63 15.54 0.50
N SER A 22 15.60 15.84 -0.35
CA SER A 22 16.25 17.15 -0.42
C SER A 22 16.43 17.55 -1.88
N SER A 23 16.43 18.85 -2.15
CA SER A 23 16.65 19.38 -3.50
C SER A 23 17.95 18.85 -4.13
N LYS A 24 19.03 18.72 -3.34
CA LYS A 24 20.28 18.11 -3.79
C LYS A 24 20.08 16.69 -4.31
N ARG A 25 19.36 15.84 -3.57
CA ARG A 25 19.10 14.45 -3.95
C ARG A 25 18.19 14.35 -5.18
N CYS A 26 17.17 15.19 -5.27
CA CYS A 26 16.29 15.22 -6.45
C CYS A 26 17.08 15.61 -7.72
N ARG A 27 17.98 16.60 -7.62
CA ARG A 27 18.89 16.96 -8.72
C ARG A 27 19.84 15.83 -9.11
N GLU A 28 20.47 15.19 -8.13
CA GLU A 28 21.36 14.05 -8.39
C GLU A 28 20.62 12.89 -9.08
N ASN A 29 19.39 12.60 -8.66
CA ASN A 29 18.54 11.61 -9.30
C ASN A 29 18.22 12.01 -10.75
N HIS A 30 17.82 13.25 -10.99
CA HIS A 30 17.52 13.76 -12.32
C HIS A 30 18.71 13.60 -13.28
N TYR A 31 19.93 14.01 -12.87
CA TYR A 31 21.13 13.84 -13.70
C TYR A 31 21.55 12.38 -13.92
N LYS A 32 21.05 11.45 -13.10
CA LYS A 32 21.22 10.00 -13.28
C LYS A 32 20.08 9.35 -14.07
N ASN A 33 19.14 10.13 -14.61
CA ASN A 33 17.90 9.65 -15.22
C ASN A 33 17.04 8.79 -14.28
N ILE A 34 17.04 9.11 -12.98
CA ILE A 34 16.19 8.50 -11.95
C ILE A 34 15.06 9.47 -11.63
N GLU A 35 13.81 9.03 -11.85
CA GLU A 35 12.63 9.82 -11.53
C GLU A 35 12.42 9.88 -10.00
N THR A 36 12.17 11.09 -9.47
CA THR A 36 11.80 11.27 -8.06
C THR A 36 10.32 11.61 -7.97
N THR A 37 9.52 10.61 -7.61
CA THR A 37 8.06 10.73 -7.58
C THR A 37 7.54 10.64 -6.16
N ILE A 38 6.75 11.63 -5.78
CA ILE A 38 6.05 11.71 -4.49
C ILE A 38 4.65 11.15 -4.70
N LEU A 39 4.39 10.04 -4.01
CA LEU A 39 3.08 9.40 -4.00
C LEU A 39 2.19 10.12 -2.98
N VAL A 40 1.03 10.60 -3.45
CA VAL A 40 0.08 11.33 -2.63
C VAL A 40 -0.98 10.38 -2.10
N ASP A 41 -1.14 10.34 -0.79
CA ASP A 41 -2.15 9.53 -0.10
C ASP A 41 -3.58 10.06 -0.32
N LEU A 42 -4.58 9.18 -0.23
CA LEU A 42 -5.99 9.52 -0.44
C LEU A 42 -6.48 10.60 0.54
N ASN A 43 -5.99 10.61 1.77
CA ASN A 43 -6.37 11.64 2.76
C ASN A 43 -5.85 13.03 2.37
N ILE A 44 -4.66 13.10 1.78
CA ILE A 44 -4.08 14.36 1.29
C ILE A 44 -4.89 14.84 0.08
N LEU A 45 -5.24 13.94 -0.85
CA LEU A 45 -6.10 14.27 -1.99
C LEU A 45 -7.48 14.77 -1.55
N ALA A 46 -8.08 14.13 -0.55
CA ALA A 46 -9.36 14.54 0.01
C ALA A 46 -9.28 15.97 0.59
N GLU A 47 -8.20 16.31 1.28
CA GLU A 47 -8.01 17.66 1.81
C GLU A 47 -7.75 18.69 0.70
N MET A 48 -6.98 18.35 -0.33
CA MET A 48 -6.79 19.20 -1.52
C MET A 48 -8.14 19.52 -2.18
N SER A 49 -9.00 18.50 -2.30
CA SER A 49 -10.37 18.66 -2.80
C SER A 49 -11.21 19.59 -1.93
N ARG A 50 -11.11 19.50 -0.60
CA ARG A 50 -11.84 20.39 0.31
C ARG A 50 -11.39 21.85 0.19
N VAL A 51 -10.10 22.08 -0.02
CA VAL A 51 -9.56 23.43 -0.27
C VAL A 51 -10.06 24.00 -1.60
N ILE A 52 -10.08 23.20 -2.67
CA ILE A 52 -10.59 23.65 -3.98
C ILE A 52 -12.10 23.94 -3.95
N GLU A 53 -12.86 23.16 -3.19
CA GLU A 53 -14.29 23.38 -2.96
C GLU A 53 -14.58 24.53 -1.97
N ASN A 54 -13.56 25.25 -1.49
CA ASN A 54 -13.66 26.28 -0.47
C ASN A 54 -14.34 25.83 0.84
N LYS A 55 -14.29 24.52 1.15
CA LYS A 55 -14.79 23.97 2.42
C LYS A 55 -13.80 24.18 3.57
N VAL A 56 -12.51 24.33 3.23
CA VAL A 56 -11.43 24.62 4.17
C VAL A 56 -10.56 25.72 3.54
N ALA A 57 -10.15 26.71 4.33
CA ALA A 57 -9.24 27.73 3.84
C ALA A 57 -7.81 27.16 3.69
N TYR A 58 -7.16 27.45 2.57
CA TYR A 58 -5.80 26.96 2.27
C TYR A 58 -4.80 27.31 3.38
N HIS A 59 -4.81 28.57 3.84
CA HIS A 59 -3.87 29.07 4.84
C HIS A 59 -3.99 28.40 6.22
N THR A 60 -5.15 27.85 6.53
CA THR A 60 -5.40 27.13 7.79
C THR A 60 -5.25 25.62 7.64
N SER A 61 -5.07 25.12 6.42
CA SER A 61 -4.86 23.70 6.14
C SER A 61 -3.38 23.32 6.33
N TYR A 62 -3.12 22.06 6.70
CA TYR A 62 -1.77 21.52 6.75
C TYR A 62 -1.11 21.45 5.35
N LEU A 63 -1.89 21.63 4.28
CA LEU A 63 -1.39 21.67 2.91
C LEU A 63 -0.51 22.90 2.64
N ALA A 64 -0.67 24.00 3.37
CA ALA A 64 0.18 25.18 3.18
C ALA A 64 1.66 24.88 3.49
N LEU A 65 1.92 24.11 4.54
CA LEU A 65 3.27 23.66 4.89
C LEU A 65 3.81 22.64 3.88
N LEU A 66 2.95 21.72 3.42
CA LEU A 66 3.30 20.75 2.39
C LEU A 66 3.69 21.47 1.08
N VAL A 67 2.85 22.37 0.59
CA VAL A 67 3.09 23.14 -0.64
C VAL A 67 4.36 23.98 -0.53
N LYS A 68 4.61 24.61 0.63
CA LYS A 68 5.88 25.33 0.85
C LYS A 68 7.08 24.39 0.69
N SER A 69 7.04 23.24 1.34
CA SER A 69 8.12 22.24 1.29
C SER A 69 8.32 21.68 -0.12
N LEU A 70 7.22 21.44 -0.84
CA LEU A 70 7.25 20.94 -2.22
C LEU A 70 7.84 21.97 -3.19
N ASN A 71 7.55 23.25 -3.02
CA ASN A 71 8.11 24.33 -3.85
C ASN A 71 9.61 24.57 -3.63
N GLU A 72 10.20 24.06 -2.54
CA GLU A 72 11.64 24.09 -2.29
C GLU A 72 12.41 22.98 -3.03
N LEU A 73 11.69 21.99 -3.59
CA LEU A 73 12.25 20.86 -4.31
C LEU A 73 12.24 21.12 -5.82
N GLU A 74 13.24 20.59 -6.53
CA GLU A 74 13.36 20.67 -7.98
C GLU A 74 13.33 19.26 -8.57
N TYR A 75 12.84 19.11 -9.82
CA TYR A 75 12.81 17.83 -10.56
C TYR A 75 12.05 16.72 -9.83
N ILE A 76 10.92 17.06 -9.22
CA ILE A 76 10.03 16.10 -8.57
C ILE A 76 8.67 16.03 -9.28
N PHE A 77 8.06 14.86 -9.22
CA PHE A 77 6.73 14.60 -9.78
C PHE A 77 5.76 14.23 -8.65
N LEU A 78 4.48 14.55 -8.83
CA LEU A 78 3.42 14.18 -7.91
C LEU A 78 2.50 13.16 -8.58
N SER A 79 2.26 12.02 -7.92
CA SER A 79 1.36 11.00 -8.44
C SER A 79 0.25 10.69 -7.44
N SER A 80 -0.99 10.87 -7.90
CA SER A 80 -2.20 10.48 -7.18
C SER A 80 -2.67 9.06 -7.52
N GLY A 81 -2.02 8.38 -8.48
CA GLY A 81 -2.55 7.17 -9.12
C GLY A 81 -2.86 6.04 -8.15
N LEU A 82 -1.95 5.76 -7.20
CA LEU A 82 -2.13 4.69 -6.22
C LEU A 82 -3.29 4.97 -5.25
N ALA A 83 -3.41 6.20 -4.75
CA ALA A 83 -4.49 6.56 -3.83
C ALA A 83 -5.86 6.46 -4.48
N LEU A 84 -5.95 6.74 -5.79
CA LEU A 84 -7.20 6.62 -6.53
C LEU A 84 -7.60 5.16 -6.79
N MET A 85 -6.71 4.17 -6.65
CA MET A 85 -7.08 2.75 -6.86
C MET A 85 -8.10 2.25 -5.84
N GLU A 86 -8.17 2.85 -4.66
CA GLU A 86 -9.01 2.41 -3.55
C GLU A 86 -10.43 3.03 -3.57
N ALA A 87 -10.67 4.00 -4.45
CA ALA A 87 -11.90 4.79 -4.47
C ALA A 87 -12.91 4.34 -5.55
N ASN A 88 -14.17 4.73 -5.39
CA ASN A 88 -15.19 4.52 -6.42
C ASN A 88 -15.01 5.49 -7.61
N GLU A 89 -15.53 5.12 -8.77
CA GLU A 89 -15.38 5.85 -10.04
C GLU A 89 -15.73 7.36 -9.94
N GLU A 90 -16.89 7.68 -9.39
CA GLU A 90 -17.35 9.07 -9.28
C GLU A 90 -16.41 9.90 -8.38
N TYR A 91 -15.96 9.31 -7.28
CA TYR A 91 -15.01 9.93 -6.37
C TYR A 91 -13.64 10.09 -7.02
N LYS A 92 -13.16 9.12 -7.81
CA LYS A 92 -11.89 9.21 -8.53
C LYS A 92 -11.86 10.38 -9.50
N ILE A 93 -12.89 10.48 -10.36
CA ILE A 93 -12.99 11.55 -11.37
C ILE A 93 -12.98 12.91 -10.69
N LYS A 94 -13.76 13.04 -9.61
CA LYS A 94 -13.83 14.27 -8.83
C LYS A 94 -12.48 14.62 -8.18
N MET A 95 -11.84 13.66 -7.52
CA MET A 95 -10.56 13.87 -6.86
C MET A 95 -9.46 14.21 -7.86
N HIS A 96 -9.40 13.51 -9.00
CA HIS A 96 -8.43 13.79 -10.05
C HIS A 96 -8.59 15.21 -10.62
N LYS A 97 -9.82 15.63 -10.92
CA LYS A 97 -10.09 17.01 -11.36
C LYS A 97 -9.64 18.04 -10.34
N ASN A 98 -9.99 17.83 -9.07
CA ASN A 98 -9.63 18.77 -8.00
C ASN A 98 -8.14 18.77 -7.71
N PHE A 99 -7.46 17.64 -7.86
CA PHE A 99 -6.01 17.53 -7.77
C PHE A 99 -5.33 18.39 -8.85
N ASN A 100 -5.72 18.27 -10.11
CA ASN A 100 -5.14 19.08 -11.21
C ASN A 100 -5.40 20.58 -11.02
N LEU A 101 -6.59 20.96 -10.53
CA LEU A 101 -6.91 22.34 -10.16
C LEU A 101 -6.05 22.85 -9.00
N PHE A 102 -5.78 22.00 -8.01
CA PHE A 102 -4.90 22.32 -6.88
C PHE A 102 -3.47 22.54 -7.33
N LEU A 103 -2.93 21.66 -8.18
CA LEU A 103 -1.59 21.80 -8.75
C LEU A 103 -1.45 23.12 -9.52
N THR A 104 -2.37 23.41 -10.43
CA THR A 104 -2.36 24.65 -11.21
C THR A 104 -2.38 25.90 -10.33
N LYS A 105 -3.12 25.87 -9.21
CA LYS A 105 -3.30 27.03 -8.34
C LYS A 105 -2.15 27.25 -7.34
N TYR A 106 -1.61 26.18 -6.75
CA TYR A 106 -0.68 26.27 -5.62
C TYR A 106 0.72 25.72 -5.91
N LEU A 107 0.88 24.94 -6.98
CA LEU A 107 2.14 24.30 -7.41
C LEU A 107 2.40 24.52 -8.92
N PRO A 108 2.37 25.75 -9.44
CA PRO A 108 2.41 26.02 -10.89
C PRO A 108 3.74 25.68 -11.56
N ARG A 109 4.80 25.37 -10.79
CA ARG A 109 6.13 25.01 -11.29
C ARG A 109 6.31 23.50 -11.50
N PHE A 110 5.31 22.70 -11.11
CA PHE A 110 5.36 21.25 -11.26
C PHE A 110 5.00 20.87 -12.69
N TYR A 111 5.77 19.94 -13.24
CA TYR A 111 5.51 19.34 -14.53
C TYR A 111 5.07 17.90 -14.33
N ASP A 112 4.23 17.42 -15.23
CA ASP A 112 3.82 16.04 -15.27
C ASP A 112 4.99 15.14 -15.72
N ALA A 113 4.99 13.91 -15.23
CA ALA A 113 5.96 12.90 -15.65
C ALA A 113 5.71 12.52 -17.12
N HIS A 114 6.74 12.00 -17.80
CA HIS A 114 6.64 11.63 -19.22
C HIS A 114 5.63 10.50 -19.49
N ASN A 115 5.30 9.72 -18.47
CA ASN A 115 4.30 8.65 -18.50
C ASN A 115 2.95 9.07 -17.90
N THR A 116 2.73 10.36 -17.64
CA THR A 116 1.44 10.84 -17.18
C THR A 116 0.38 10.58 -18.25
N VAL A 117 -0.68 9.88 -17.85
CA VAL A 117 -1.88 9.71 -18.67
C VAL A 117 -2.91 10.70 -18.16
N ASP A 118 -3.31 11.65 -19.02
CA ASP A 118 -4.32 12.67 -18.72
C ASP A 118 -5.76 12.14 -18.85
N ASP A 119 -5.92 10.86 -19.20
CA ASP A 119 -7.22 10.38 -19.67
C ASP A 119 -8.10 9.89 -18.51
N VAL A 120 -9.10 10.71 -18.20
CA VAL A 120 -10.26 10.31 -17.39
C VAL A 120 -10.93 9.05 -17.96
N ALA A 121 -10.79 8.76 -19.26
CA ALA A 121 -11.25 7.50 -19.86
C ALA A 121 -10.42 6.27 -19.43
N GLU A 122 -9.12 6.40 -19.20
CA GLU A 122 -8.31 5.32 -18.62
C GLU A 122 -8.60 5.13 -17.13
N LEU A 123 -8.89 6.20 -16.39
CA LEU A 123 -9.39 6.08 -15.02
C LEU A 123 -10.71 5.31 -14.96
N LYS A 124 -11.63 5.55 -15.91
CA LYS A 124 -12.88 4.78 -16.06
C LYS A 124 -12.67 3.31 -16.42
N ASN A 125 -11.59 3.02 -17.15
CA ASN A 125 -11.20 1.67 -17.55
C ASN A 125 -10.23 1.02 -16.55
N SER A 126 -9.80 1.73 -15.51
CA SER A 126 -8.95 1.16 -14.46
C SER A 126 -9.73 0.05 -13.78
N GLN A 127 -9.20 -1.18 -13.83
CA GLN A 127 -9.84 -2.32 -13.19
C GLN A 127 -9.91 -2.08 -11.68
N ASN A 128 -11.03 -1.56 -11.21
CA ASN A 128 -11.31 -1.47 -9.78
C ASN A 128 -11.50 -2.86 -9.21
N PHE A 129 -11.06 -3.06 -7.97
CA PHE A 129 -11.34 -4.29 -7.25
C PHE A 129 -12.83 -4.65 -7.27
N THR A 130 -13.74 -3.67 -7.24
CA THR A 130 -15.20 -3.89 -7.36
C THR A 130 -15.63 -4.43 -8.72
N ASN A 131 -14.89 -4.10 -9.78
CA ASN A 131 -15.22 -4.43 -11.17
C ASN A 131 -14.54 -5.72 -11.64
N LEU A 132 -13.59 -6.24 -10.87
CA LEU A 132 -12.98 -7.55 -11.09
C LEU A 132 -14.02 -8.67 -11.00
N ASN A 133 -13.80 -9.74 -11.76
CA ASN A 133 -14.60 -10.95 -11.64
C ASN A 133 -14.30 -11.66 -10.30
N SER A 134 -15.15 -12.60 -9.89
CA SER A 134 -15.01 -13.27 -8.59
C SER A 134 -13.67 -13.99 -8.41
N GLN A 135 -13.10 -14.53 -9.50
CA GLN A 135 -11.82 -15.27 -9.47
C GLN A 135 -10.61 -14.35 -9.31
N GLU A 136 -10.65 -13.18 -9.96
CA GLU A 136 -9.66 -12.12 -9.81
C GLU A 136 -9.72 -11.51 -8.40
N LYS A 137 -10.92 -11.16 -7.93
CA LYS A 137 -11.13 -10.69 -6.55
C LYS A 137 -10.56 -11.68 -5.53
N PHE A 138 -10.83 -12.96 -5.76
CA PHE A 138 -10.31 -14.04 -4.91
C PHE A 138 -8.78 -14.04 -4.88
N HIS A 139 -8.10 -13.90 -6.03
CA HIS A 139 -6.64 -13.81 -6.07
C HIS A 139 -6.08 -12.63 -5.27
N TYR A 140 -6.74 -11.47 -5.30
CA TYR A 140 -6.29 -10.29 -4.55
C TYR A 140 -6.58 -10.38 -3.04
N VAL A 141 -7.67 -11.02 -2.63
CA VAL A 141 -8.06 -11.10 -1.20
C VAL A 141 -7.26 -12.15 -0.44
N ILE A 142 -6.87 -13.24 -1.09
CA ILE A 142 -6.24 -14.38 -0.42
C ILE A 142 -4.92 -14.05 0.30
N PRO A 143 -3.99 -13.25 -0.27
CA PRO A 143 -2.80 -12.82 0.45
C PRO A 143 -3.11 -12.05 1.75
N TYR A 144 -4.08 -11.14 1.70
CA TYR A 144 -4.52 -10.38 2.88
C TYR A 144 -5.17 -11.28 3.92
N LEU A 145 -6.07 -12.18 3.48
CA LEU A 145 -6.69 -13.17 4.37
C LEU A 145 -5.64 -14.05 5.04
N SER A 146 -4.62 -14.48 4.29
CA SER A 146 -3.52 -15.30 4.80
C SER A 146 -2.75 -14.59 5.90
N LEU A 147 -2.38 -13.32 5.69
CA LEU A 147 -1.70 -12.50 6.70
C LEU A 147 -2.54 -12.33 7.97
N LEU A 148 -3.81 -11.97 7.81
CA LEU A 148 -4.74 -11.81 8.93
C LEU A 148 -4.90 -13.12 9.71
N LYS A 149 -5.02 -14.24 9.00
CA LYS A 149 -5.24 -15.55 9.63
C LYS A 149 -4.00 -16.04 10.34
N ILE A 150 -2.81 -15.89 9.76
CA ILE A 150 -1.54 -16.22 10.42
C ILE A 150 -1.40 -15.41 11.71
N ASN A 151 -1.69 -14.10 11.65
CA ASN A 151 -1.63 -13.24 12.83
C ASN A 151 -2.64 -13.67 13.91
N PHE A 152 -3.89 -13.91 13.51
CA PHE A 152 -4.93 -14.41 14.42
C PHE A 152 -4.52 -15.73 15.09
N ILE A 153 -4.03 -16.69 14.33
CA ILE A 153 -3.62 -18.00 14.83
C ILE A 153 -2.44 -17.87 15.79
N ASN A 154 -1.44 -17.05 15.44
CA ASN A 154 -0.28 -16.83 16.30
C ASN A 154 -0.63 -16.20 17.64
N LYS A 155 -1.65 -15.34 17.68
CA LYS A 155 -2.13 -14.73 18.92
C LYS A 155 -3.02 -15.67 19.72
N GLN A 156 -4.06 -16.21 19.09
CA GLN A 156 -5.07 -17.02 19.77
C GLN A 156 -4.51 -18.36 20.25
N PHE A 157 -3.53 -18.90 19.54
CA PHE A 157 -2.94 -20.21 19.84
C PHE A 157 -1.44 -20.10 20.13
N LYS A 158 -1.01 -19.02 20.80
CA LYS A 158 0.40 -18.78 21.14
C LYS A 158 1.07 -19.94 21.89
N GLU A 159 0.29 -20.67 22.70
CA GLU A 159 0.75 -21.81 23.49
C GLU A 159 0.99 -23.08 22.65
N LEU A 160 0.51 -23.10 21.39
CA LEU A 160 0.68 -24.24 20.52
C LEU A 160 2.05 -24.22 19.82
N PRO A 161 2.67 -25.40 19.63
CA PRO A 161 3.86 -25.55 18.81
C PRO A 161 3.65 -24.99 17.40
N SER A 162 4.73 -24.52 16.77
CA SER A 162 4.68 -23.90 15.43
C SER A 162 4.00 -24.80 14.40
N PHE A 163 4.21 -26.11 14.44
CA PHE A 163 3.55 -27.06 13.55
C PHE A 163 2.03 -27.14 13.77
N ALA A 164 1.57 -27.14 15.02
CA ALA A 164 0.14 -27.16 15.33
C ALA A 164 -0.55 -25.87 14.88
N ARG A 165 0.12 -24.72 14.98
CA ARG A 165 -0.35 -23.44 14.42
C ARG A 165 -0.37 -23.46 12.89
N PHE A 166 0.67 -23.99 12.26
CA PHE A 166 0.72 -24.19 10.81
C PHE A 166 -0.44 -25.06 10.32
N LYS A 167 -0.71 -26.18 10.99
CA LYS A 167 -1.82 -27.07 10.65
C LYS A 167 -3.16 -26.35 10.73
N LYS A 168 -3.39 -25.55 11.77
CA LYS A 168 -4.59 -24.70 11.87
C LYS A 168 -4.71 -23.70 10.73
N TYR A 169 -3.60 -23.12 10.27
CA TYR A 169 -3.57 -22.19 9.14
C TYR A 169 -3.90 -22.89 7.83
N ILE A 170 -3.21 -23.97 7.51
CA ILE A 170 -3.43 -24.74 6.27
C ILE A 170 -4.84 -25.33 6.22
N THR A 171 -5.36 -25.88 7.33
CA THR A 171 -6.74 -26.36 7.40
C THR A 171 -7.75 -25.25 7.11
N TYR A 172 -7.53 -24.04 7.64
CA TYR A 172 -8.40 -22.90 7.32
C TYR A 172 -8.34 -22.53 5.84
N MET A 173 -7.13 -22.45 5.26
CA MET A 173 -6.96 -22.11 3.86
C MET A 173 -7.56 -23.16 2.92
N ALA A 174 -7.58 -24.43 3.34
CA ALA A 174 -8.15 -25.53 2.55
C ALA A 174 -9.68 -25.60 2.64
N PHE A 175 -10.25 -25.55 3.84
CA PHE A 175 -11.68 -25.86 4.02
C PHE A 175 -12.58 -24.63 4.15
N GLU A 176 -12.05 -23.52 4.68
CA GLU A 176 -12.84 -22.29 4.89
C GLU A 176 -12.60 -21.28 3.77
N ALA A 177 -11.33 -21.05 3.42
CA ALA A 177 -11.00 -20.14 2.32
C ALA A 177 -11.08 -20.83 0.94
N ASN A 178 -11.18 -22.16 0.90
CA ASN A 178 -11.21 -22.98 -0.31
C ASN A 178 -10.14 -22.58 -1.35
N ASN A 179 -8.93 -22.30 -0.86
CA ASN A 179 -7.85 -21.76 -1.66
C ASN A 179 -6.77 -22.80 -1.98
N ILE A 180 -6.66 -23.84 -1.14
CA ILE A 180 -5.64 -24.88 -1.24
C ILE A 180 -6.37 -26.21 -1.34
N SER A 181 -5.95 -27.08 -2.25
CA SER A 181 -6.52 -28.42 -2.37
C SER A 181 -6.17 -29.31 -1.17
N ALA A 182 -6.95 -30.38 -0.97
CA ALA A 182 -6.67 -31.38 0.06
C ALA A 182 -5.29 -32.04 -0.14
N LEU A 183 -4.88 -32.25 -1.41
CA LEU A 183 -3.59 -32.82 -1.76
C LEU A 183 -2.43 -31.88 -1.37
N GLU A 184 -2.52 -30.60 -1.74
CA GLU A 184 -1.52 -29.59 -1.37
C GLU A 184 -1.42 -29.42 0.15
N THR A 185 -2.56 -29.52 0.85
CA THR A 185 -2.62 -29.52 2.32
C THR A 185 -1.84 -30.69 2.92
N GLU A 186 -1.99 -31.89 2.38
CA GLU A 186 -1.30 -33.09 2.85
C GLU A 186 0.21 -33.03 2.58
N ILE A 187 0.59 -32.56 1.39
CA ILE A 187 2.00 -32.31 1.02
C ILE A 187 2.62 -31.28 1.97
N ALA A 188 1.94 -30.17 2.22
CA ALA A 188 2.44 -29.09 3.08
C ALA A 188 2.63 -29.55 4.53
N ASN A 189 1.70 -30.35 5.06
CA ASN A 189 1.82 -30.95 6.40
C ASN A 189 3.02 -31.91 6.48
N SER A 190 3.23 -32.73 5.45
CA SER A 190 4.32 -33.70 5.39
C SER A 190 5.68 -33.00 5.29
N LEU A 191 5.82 -32.00 4.43
CA LEU A 191 7.05 -31.22 4.26
C LEU A 191 7.44 -30.46 5.54
N PHE A 192 6.48 -29.81 6.20
CA PHE A 192 6.78 -29.08 7.44
C PHE A 192 7.25 -30.03 8.54
N SER A 193 6.67 -31.23 8.62
CA SER A 193 7.08 -32.26 9.58
C SER A 193 8.52 -32.72 9.33
N ILE A 194 8.88 -32.96 8.07
CA ILE A 194 10.25 -33.34 7.66
C ILE A 194 11.25 -32.22 7.99
N ILE A 195 10.92 -30.96 7.70
CA ILE A 195 11.79 -29.81 7.99
C ILE A 195 12.01 -29.66 9.50
N GLN A 196 10.98 -29.86 10.33
CA GLN A 196 11.16 -29.87 11.78
C GLN A 196 12.07 -31.00 12.23
N LEU A 197 11.87 -32.22 11.71
CA LEU A 197 12.71 -33.38 12.04
C LEU A 197 14.19 -33.11 11.72
N LEU A 198 14.48 -32.59 10.52
CA LEU A 198 15.84 -32.26 10.08
C LEU A 198 16.50 -31.18 10.94
N ARG A 199 15.73 -30.19 11.42
CA ARG A 199 16.24 -29.16 12.34
C ARG A 199 16.58 -29.72 13.72
N THR A 200 15.82 -30.69 14.22
CA THR A 200 16.16 -31.41 15.47
C THR A 200 17.42 -32.26 15.34
N ILE A 201 17.67 -32.85 14.16
CA ILE A 201 18.85 -33.69 13.92
C ILE A 201 20.12 -32.86 13.73
N THR A 202 20.02 -31.66 13.17
CA THR A 202 21.17 -30.78 12.89
C THR A 202 21.60 -29.87 14.06
N HIS A 203 20.80 -29.82 15.13
CA HIS A 203 21.10 -29.07 16.36
C HIS A 203 21.43 -29.97 17.57
N ASN A 204 21.67 -31.26 17.35
CA ASN A 204 22.32 -32.19 18.27
C ASN A 204 23.69 -32.58 17.72
#